data_AF-A0A2N5X749-F1
#
_entry.id   AF-A0A2N5X749-F1
#
_cell.length_a   1.000
_cell.length_b   1.000
_cell.length_c   1.000
_cell.angle_alpha   90.00
_cell.angle_beta   90.00
_cell.angle_gamma   90.00
#
_symmetry.space_group_name_H-M   'P 1'
#
loop_
_entity.id
_entity.type
_entity.pdbx_description
1 polymer ?
#
loop_
_entity_poly.entity_id
_entity_poly.type
_entity_poly.pdbx_seq_one_letter_code
_entity_poly.pdbx_strand_id
1 'polypeptide(L)'
;MTHVALVGARMQSFLPLGFRSRSELTMHRALPPPGPVLLQHMDQKELRSLFAQQLPIWVHNVITDPGFPGRDRMLMHLRRFEGELRDNRDNEVIAEVLTSGFRNRQLNPLDLPESMPLRQRCRILMSVEPWQESYRQLETELVKVLTDEAEAIDIWLATAQPEIDHALAV
;
A
#
# COMPACT_ATOMS: atom_id res chain seq x y z
N MET A 1 8.44 -11.93 -6.34
CA MET A 1 7.45 -12.28 -5.30
C MET A 1 6.79 -11.05 -4.65
N THR A 2 6.96 -9.86 -5.20
CA THR A 2 7.54 -8.81 -4.34
C THR A 2 6.93 -7.44 -4.46
N HIS A 3 6.12 -7.32 -5.49
CA HIS A 3 4.94 -6.49 -5.45
C HIS A 3 3.76 -7.18 -4.72
N VAL A 4 3.96 -8.29 -4.01
CA VAL A 4 2.83 -9.18 -3.66
C VAL A 4 2.58 -9.35 -2.16
N ALA A 5 3.32 -8.62 -1.34
CA ALA A 5 2.57 -7.86 -0.35
C ALA A 5 2.01 -6.58 -1.02
N LEU A 6 2.87 -5.60 -1.33
CA LEU A 6 2.64 -4.15 -1.62
C LEU A 6 1.78 -3.37 -0.63
N VAL A 7 0.83 -4.08 -0.06
CA VAL A 7 -0.27 -3.65 0.80
C VAL A 7 -0.61 -4.79 1.77
N GLY A 8 0.05 -5.95 1.63
CA GLY A 8 -0.53 -7.21 1.13
C GLY A 8 -1.52 -7.97 1.96
N ALA A 9 -2.22 -7.30 2.82
CA ALA A 9 -3.49 -7.83 3.23
C ALA A 9 -4.56 -6.76 3.25
N ARG A 10 -4.20 -5.48 3.17
CA ARG A 10 -5.14 -4.36 3.16
C ARG A 10 -5.80 -4.20 1.79
N MET A 11 -6.29 -5.29 1.19
CA MET A 11 -7.19 -5.23 0.02
C MET A 11 -8.39 -4.32 0.30
N GLN A 12 -8.78 -4.19 1.57
CA GLN A 12 -9.78 -3.23 2.02
C GLN A 12 -9.46 -1.77 1.64
N SER A 13 -8.19 -1.39 1.48
CA SER A 13 -7.81 -0.05 1.01
C SER A 13 -8.25 0.22 -0.44
N PHE A 14 -8.51 -0.82 -1.24
CA PHE A 14 -8.95 -0.68 -2.63
C PHE A 14 -10.46 -0.89 -2.82
N LEU A 15 -11.16 -1.46 -1.83
CA LEU A 15 -12.62 -1.67 -1.90
C LEU A 15 -13.40 -0.36 -2.16
N PRO A 16 -13.09 0.78 -1.50
CA PRO A 16 -13.77 2.05 -1.79
C PRO A 16 -13.52 2.56 -3.21
N LEU A 17 -12.46 2.09 -3.87
CA LEU A 17 -12.10 2.44 -5.24
C LEU A 17 -12.74 1.49 -6.28
N GLY A 18 -13.54 0.52 -5.84
CA GLY A 18 -14.24 -0.43 -6.71
C GLY A 18 -13.51 -1.77 -6.94
N PHE A 19 -12.25 -1.92 -6.49
CA PHE A 19 -11.48 -3.14 -6.74
C PHE A 19 -11.69 -4.18 -5.63
N ARG A 20 -12.13 -5.38 -6.02
CA ARG A 20 -12.41 -6.52 -5.13
C ARG A 20 -11.33 -7.59 -5.15
N SER A 21 -10.44 -7.57 -6.14
CA SER A 21 -9.37 -8.56 -6.28
C SER A 21 -8.09 -7.97 -6.87
N ARG A 22 -6.95 -8.61 -6.60
CA ARG A 22 -5.66 -8.24 -7.22
C ARG A 22 -5.70 -8.30 -8.74
N SER A 23 -6.48 -9.21 -9.31
CA SER A 23 -6.61 -9.33 -10.76
C SER A 23 -7.20 -8.06 -11.37
N GLU A 24 -8.17 -7.43 -10.71
CA GLU A 24 -8.77 -6.16 -11.15
C GLU A 24 -7.80 -4.97 -11.06
N LEU A 25 -6.80 -5.03 -10.17
CA LEU A 25 -5.76 -4.00 -10.07
C LEU A 25 -4.74 -4.06 -11.21
N THR A 26 -4.71 -5.14 -12.00
CA THR A 26 -3.66 -5.36 -13.00
C THR A 26 -3.78 -4.34 -14.13
N MET A 27 -2.72 -3.56 -14.37
CA MET A 27 -2.64 -2.49 -15.39
C MET A 27 -3.63 -1.32 -15.22
N HIS A 28 -4.25 -1.16 -14.04
CA HIS A 28 -5.15 -0.04 -13.76
C HIS A 28 -4.54 0.88 -12.70
N ARG A 29 -4.65 2.20 -12.88
CA ARG A 29 -4.35 3.17 -11.82
C ARG A 29 -5.43 3.05 -10.73
N ALA A 30 -5.01 3.04 -9.47
CA ALA A 30 -5.93 3.12 -8.33
C ALA A 30 -5.90 4.55 -7.80
N LEU A 31 -6.85 5.38 -8.18
CA LEU A 31 -6.85 6.79 -7.78
C LEU A 31 -7.51 6.95 -6.41
N PRO A 32 -6.86 7.57 -5.41
CA PRO A 32 -7.56 7.91 -4.18
C PRO A 32 -8.72 8.87 -4.48
N PRO A 33 -9.80 8.86 -3.68
CA PRO A 33 -10.91 9.77 -3.88
C PRO A 33 -10.42 11.22 -3.83
N PRO A 34 -10.93 12.10 -4.71
CA PRO A 34 -10.52 13.49 -4.72
C PRO A 34 -10.82 14.15 -3.38
N GLY A 35 -9.81 14.78 -2.80
CA GLY A 35 -9.96 15.58 -1.59
C GLY A 35 -10.53 16.98 -1.88
N PRO A 36 -11.02 17.70 -0.86
CA PRO A 36 -11.48 19.08 -1.01
C PRO A 36 -10.33 20.08 -1.24
N VAL A 37 -9.09 19.67 -0.97
CA VAL A 37 -7.87 20.48 -1.07
C VAL A 37 -6.84 19.68 -1.87
N LEU A 38 -6.08 20.37 -2.72
CA LEU A 38 -4.94 19.78 -3.44
C LEU A 38 -3.84 19.37 -2.45
N LEU A 39 -3.12 18.30 -2.74
CA LEU A 39 -2.09 17.75 -1.85
C LEU A 39 -1.02 18.79 -1.52
N GLN A 40 -0.59 19.58 -2.50
CA GLN A 40 0.41 20.64 -2.32
C GLN A 40 -0.01 21.76 -1.35
N HIS A 41 -1.31 21.92 -1.09
CA HIS A 41 -1.85 22.96 -0.20
C HIS A 41 -2.21 22.44 1.20
N MET A 42 -2.06 21.14 1.45
CA MET A 42 -2.29 20.56 2.77
C MET A 42 -1.15 20.90 3.74
N ASP A 43 -1.44 20.97 5.04
CA ASP A 43 -0.39 21.01 6.05
C ASP A 43 0.49 19.75 5.96
N GLN A 44 1.79 19.89 6.18
CA GLN A 44 2.72 18.76 6.04
C GLN A 44 2.38 17.58 6.95
N LYS A 45 1.87 17.82 8.16
CA LYS A 45 1.48 16.75 9.08
C LYS A 45 0.26 16.02 8.57
N GLU A 46 -0.73 16.75 8.06
CA GLU A 46 -1.95 16.18 7.48
C GLU A 46 -1.65 15.38 6.22
N LEU A 47 -0.83 15.93 5.33
CA LEU A 47 -0.41 15.30 4.09
C LEU A 47 0.35 13.98 4.34
N ARG A 48 1.31 13.98 5.27
CA ARG A 48 2.04 12.78 5.66
C ARG A 48 1.13 11.70 6.24
N SER A 49 0.16 12.12 7.08
CA SER A 49 -0.83 11.21 7.66
C SER A 49 -1.70 10.58 6.57
N LEU A 50 -2.16 11.38 5.60
CA LEU A 50 -2.93 10.93 4.45
C LEU A 50 -2.15 9.90 3.62
N PHE A 51 -0.90 10.22 3.26
CA PHE A 51 -0.04 9.31 2.51
C PHE A 51 0.24 8.00 3.25
N ALA A 52 0.46 8.04 4.57
CA ALA A 52 0.67 6.84 5.38
C ALA A 52 -0.57 5.94 5.42
N GLN A 53 -1.76 6.53 5.61
CA GLN A 53 -3.03 5.79 5.62
C GLN A 53 -3.34 5.14 4.28
N GLN A 54 -3.01 5.83 3.19
CA GLN A 54 -3.25 5.39 1.82
C GLN A 54 -2.03 4.74 1.17
N LEU A 55 -0.96 4.45 1.93
CA LEU A 55 0.29 3.89 1.43
C LEU A 55 0.07 2.72 0.44
N PRO A 56 -0.85 1.79 0.71
CA PRO A 56 -1.25 0.78 -0.25
C PRO A 56 -1.51 1.23 -1.69
N ILE A 57 -2.28 2.30 -1.84
CA ILE A 57 -2.73 2.84 -3.11
C ILE A 57 -1.55 3.47 -3.83
N TRP A 58 -0.73 4.24 -3.12
CA TRP A 58 0.45 4.90 -3.68
C TRP A 58 1.48 3.89 -4.16
N VAL A 59 1.75 2.89 -3.35
CA VAL A 59 2.66 1.79 -3.68
C VAL A 59 2.20 1.06 -4.95
N HIS A 60 0.90 0.78 -5.09
CA HIS A 60 0.33 0.19 -6.31
C HIS A 60 0.58 1.05 -7.55
N ASN A 61 0.35 2.37 -7.47
CA ASN A 61 0.52 3.28 -8.60
C ASN A 61 2.00 3.47 -9.00
N VAL A 62 2.92 3.56 -8.04
CA VAL A 62 4.38 3.61 -8.30
C VAL A 62 4.84 2.46 -9.19
N ILE A 63 4.19 1.30 -9.04
CA ILE A 63 4.56 0.08 -9.73
C ILE A 63 3.87 -0.05 -11.07
N THR A 64 2.58 0.25 -11.10
CA THR A 64 1.73 0.06 -12.25
C THR A 64 1.96 1.14 -13.30
N ASP A 65 2.34 2.35 -12.90
CA ASP A 65 2.53 3.48 -13.80
C ASP A 65 4.00 3.92 -13.87
N PRO A 66 4.68 3.70 -15.02
CA PRO A 66 6.04 4.22 -15.26
C PRO A 66 6.16 5.74 -15.15
N GLY A 67 5.06 6.48 -15.38
CA GLY A 67 4.99 7.93 -15.31
C GLY A 67 4.67 8.49 -13.92
N PHE A 68 4.62 7.64 -12.88
CA PHE A 68 4.32 8.11 -11.52
C PHE A 68 5.42 9.07 -11.01
N PRO A 69 5.07 10.22 -10.41
CA PRO A 69 6.04 11.18 -9.87
C PRO A 69 6.97 10.57 -8.81
N GLY A 70 8.26 10.88 -8.85
CA GLY A 70 9.26 10.35 -7.90
C GLY A 70 9.46 8.82 -7.94
N ARG A 71 8.91 8.12 -8.95
CA ARG A 71 8.92 6.65 -9.04
C ARG A 71 10.30 6.03 -8.84
N ASP A 72 11.33 6.52 -9.52
CA ASP A 72 12.66 5.90 -9.45
C ASP A 72 13.26 5.94 -8.03
N ARG A 73 12.99 7.03 -7.28
CA ARG A 73 13.36 7.15 -5.86
C ARG A 73 12.60 6.12 -5.03
N MET A 74 11.28 5.99 -5.23
CA MET A 74 10.44 5.03 -4.50
C MET A 74 10.76 3.57 -4.83
N LEU A 75 11.12 3.25 -6.08
CA LEU A 75 11.50 1.90 -6.49
C LEU A 75 12.73 1.38 -5.74
N MET A 76 13.69 2.25 -5.41
CA MET A 76 14.84 1.87 -4.60
C MET A 76 14.40 1.38 -3.20
N HIS A 77 13.50 2.11 -2.54
CA HIS A 77 12.97 1.74 -1.22
C HIS A 77 12.13 0.46 -1.28
N LEU A 78 11.32 0.30 -2.33
CA LEU A 78 10.52 -0.91 -2.57
C LEU A 78 11.41 -2.15 -2.78
N ARG A 79 12.49 -2.02 -3.55
CA ARG A 79 13.46 -3.11 -3.77
C ARG A 79 14.18 -3.50 -2.48
N ARG A 80 14.55 -2.50 -1.65
CA ARG A 80 15.15 -2.77 -0.34
C ARG A 80 14.18 -3.55 0.55
N PHE A 81 12.93 -3.10 0.65
CA PHE A 81 11.90 -3.79 1.42
C PHE A 81 11.68 -5.23 0.92
N GLU A 82 11.63 -5.45 -0.39
CA GLU A 82 11.61 -6.79 -0.98
C GLU A 82 12.80 -7.65 -0.54
N GLY A 83 14.01 -7.06 -0.47
CA GLY A 83 15.21 -7.72 0.04
C GLY A 83 15.03 -8.19 1.48
N GLU A 84 14.61 -7.30 2.38
CA GLU A 84 14.39 -7.61 3.79
C GLU A 84 13.38 -8.75 3.98
N LEU A 85 12.28 -8.75 3.22
CA LEU A 85 11.28 -9.83 3.27
C LEU A 85 11.83 -11.16 2.76
N ARG A 86 12.71 -11.13 1.77
CA ARG A 86 13.34 -12.33 1.21
C ARG A 86 14.34 -12.93 2.19
N ASP A 87 15.11 -12.08 2.86
CA ASP A 87 16.12 -12.48 3.85
C ASP A 87 15.45 -13.06 5.11
N ASN A 88 14.23 -12.60 5.43
CA ASN A 88 13.44 -13.07 6.55
C ASN A 88 12.29 -14.02 6.12
N ARG A 89 12.41 -14.74 4.99
CA ARG A 89 11.32 -15.59 4.45
C ARG A 89 10.83 -16.70 5.40
N ASP A 90 11.68 -17.13 6.32
CA ASP A 90 11.37 -18.17 7.31
C ASP A 90 10.61 -17.61 8.52
N ASN A 91 10.44 -16.28 8.62
CA ASN A 91 9.59 -15.64 9.61
C ASN A 91 8.10 -15.93 9.32
N GLU A 92 7.40 -16.43 10.33
CA GLU A 92 6.01 -16.86 10.19
C GLU A 92 5.05 -15.72 9.80
N VAL A 93 5.25 -14.51 10.34
CA VAL A 93 4.41 -13.35 10.01
C VAL A 93 4.61 -12.92 8.57
N ILE A 94 5.87 -12.89 8.11
CA ILE A 94 6.20 -12.55 6.72
C ILE A 94 5.58 -13.58 5.77
N ALA A 95 5.75 -14.87 6.05
CA ALA A 95 5.15 -15.95 5.26
C ALA A 95 3.62 -15.85 5.20
N GLU A 96 2.96 -15.56 6.33
CA GLU A 96 1.49 -15.44 6.41
C GLU A 96 0.98 -14.18 5.69
N VAL A 97 1.66 -13.04 5.81
CA VAL A 97 1.31 -11.81 5.09
C VAL A 97 1.42 -12.03 3.58
N LEU A 98 2.53 -12.60 3.12
CA LEU A 98 2.72 -12.93 1.71
C LEU A 98 1.61 -13.88 1.23
N THR A 99 1.34 -14.95 1.98
CA THR A 99 0.28 -15.93 1.66
C THR A 99 -1.10 -15.28 1.61
N SER A 100 -1.41 -14.39 2.54
CA SER A 100 -2.67 -13.64 2.58
C SER A 100 -2.82 -12.75 1.36
N GLY A 101 -1.77 -12.03 0.97
CA GLY A 101 -1.75 -11.18 -0.22
C GLY A 101 -1.95 -11.96 -1.50
N PHE A 102 -1.26 -13.08 -1.66
CA PHE A 102 -1.46 -13.99 -2.80
C PHE A 102 -2.90 -14.53 -2.89
N ARG A 103 -3.61 -14.65 -1.75
CA ARG A 103 -4.98 -15.18 -1.65
C ARG A 103 -6.05 -14.09 -1.59
N ASN A 104 -5.72 -12.82 -1.79
CA ASN A 104 -6.63 -11.67 -1.63
C ASN A 104 -7.31 -11.61 -0.24
N ARG A 105 -6.62 -12.01 0.83
CA ARG A 105 -7.14 -12.02 2.21
C ARG A 105 -6.58 -10.87 3.04
N GLN A 106 -7.37 -10.44 4.02
CA GLN A 106 -6.99 -9.43 5.00
C GLN A 106 -6.22 -10.02 6.19
N LEU A 107 -5.15 -9.31 6.57
CA LEU A 107 -4.21 -9.58 7.63
C LEU A 107 -3.30 -8.36 7.82
N ASN A 108 -3.69 -7.41 8.66
CA ASN A 108 -2.78 -6.33 9.06
C ASN A 108 -2.05 -6.78 10.33
N PRO A 109 -0.75 -7.12 10.30
CA PRO A 109 -0.05 -7.56 11.52
C PRO A 109 0.03 -6.49 12.61
N LEU A 110 -0.19 -5.22 12.23
CA LEU A 110 -0.23 -4.07 13.13
C LEU A 110 -1.63 -3.81 13.71
N ASP A 111 -2.67 -4.44 13.14
CA ASP A 111 -4.07 -4.25 13.53
C ASP A 111 -4.82 -5.57 13.34
N LEU A 112 -4.57 -6.50 14.25
CA LEU A 112 -5.14 -7.83 14.21
C LEU A 112 -6.62 -7.77 14.62
N PRO A 113 -7.54 -8.42 13.87
CA PRO A 113 -8.96 -8.37 14.17
C PRO A 113 -9.27 -8.99 15.52
N GLU A 114 -10.24 -8.43 16.24
CA GLU A 114 -10.68 -8.94 17.55
C GLU A 114 -11.18 -10.38 17.50
N SER A 115 -11.74 -10.79 16.35
CA SER A 115 -12.21 -12.15 16.09
C SER A 115 -11.08 -13.18 15.92
N MET A 116 -9.81 -12.76 15.88
CA MET A 116 -8.67 -13.66 15.76
C MET A 116 -8.50 -14.52 17.02
N PRO A 117 -8.40 -15.86 16.90
CA PRO A 117 -8.14 -16.73 18.05
C PRO A 117 -6.88 -16.32 18.82
N LEU A 118 -6.96 -16.29 20.16
CA LEU A 118 -5.87 -15.81 21.03
C LEU A 118 -4.52 -16.48 20.74
N ARG A 119 -4.52 -17.80 20.55
CA ARG A 119 -3.30 -18.55 20.23
C ARG A 119 -2.65 -18.07 18.94
N GLN A 120 -3.45 -17.80 17.90
CA GLN A 120 -2.96 -17.26 16.64
C GLN A 120 -2.45 -15.82 16.81
N ARG A 121 -3.15 -15.00 17.60
CA ARG A 121 -2.74 -13.63 17.92
C ARG A 121 -1.38 -13.60 18.63
N CYS A 122 -1.20 -14.40 19.68
CA CYS A 122 0.07 -14.53 20.40
C CYS A 122 1.21 -14.95 19.46
N ARG A 123 0.96 -15.94 18.60
CA ARG A 123 1.94 -16.42 17.62
C ARG A 123 2.41 -15.32 16.67
N ILE A 124 1.48 -14.52 16.13
CA ILE A 124 1.84 -13.38 15.28
C ILE A 124 2.66 -12.35 16.07
N LEU A 125 2.20 -11.97 17.27
CA LEU A 125 2.90 -10.99 18.10
C LEU A 125 4.33 -11.42 18.46
N MET A 126 4.59 -12.72 18.63
CA MET A 126 5.94 -13.24 18.92
C MET A 126 6.93 -13.11 17.75
N SER A 127 6.46 -12.89 16.52
CA SER A 127 7.31 -12.87 15.32
C SER A 127 7.06 -11.65 14.42
N VAL A 128 6.32 -10.64 14.90
CA VAL A 128 5.93 -9.47 14.10
C VAL A 128 7.04 -8.44 13.91
N GLU A 129 8.03 -8.40 14.81
CA GLU A 129 9.04 -7.33 14.85
C GLU A 129 9.80 -7.14 13.53
N PRO A 130 10.33 -8.18 12.86
CA PRO A 130 11.03 -7.99 11.57
C PRO A 130 10.14 -7.40 10.48
N TRP A 131 8.85 -7.79 10.45
CA TRP A 131 7.87 -7.23 9.53
C TRP A 131 7.58 -5.76 9.87
N GLN A 132 7.35 -5.45 11.15
CA GLN A 132 7.00 -4.11 11.61
C GLN A 132 8.12 -3.11 11.34
N GLU A 133 9.38 -3.48 11.60
CA GLU A 133 10.53 -2.63 11.35
C GLU A 133 10.69 -2.33 9.85
N SER A 134 10.68 -3.39 9.04
CA SER A 134 10.77 -3.28 7.58
C SER A 134 9.63 -2.40 7.00
N TYR A 135 8.41 -2.59 7.49
CA TYR A 135 7.24 -1.82 7.06
C TYR A 135 7.34 -0.34 7.48
N ARG A 136 7.74 -0.05 8.73
CA ARG A 136 7.89 1.32 9.23
C ARG A 136 8.95 2.08 8.44
N GLN A 137 10.06 1.41 8.11
CA GLN A 137 11.10 2.00 7.28
C GLN A 137 10.58 2.31 5.88
N LEU A 138 9.87 1.37 5.24
CA LEU A 138 9.25 1.61 3.94
C LEU A 138 8.28 2.80 3.98
N GLU A 139 7.37 2.83 4.97
CA GLU A 139 6.39 3.91 5.14
C GLU A 139 7.07 5.26 5.28
N THR A 140 8.09 5.37 6.14
CA THR A 140 8.82 6.62 6.37
C THR A 140 9.45 7.15 5.09
N GLU A 141 10.14 6.29 4.34
CA GLU A 141 10.84 6.69 3.13
C GLU A 141 9.87 7.03 1.99
N LEU A 142 8.82 6.23 1.78
CA LEU A 142 7.84 6.50 0.73
C LEU A 142 7.02 7.74 1.02
N VAL A 143 6.52 7.92 2.25
CA VAL A 143 5.76 9.11 2.65
C VAL A 143 6.60 10.37 2.47
N LYS A 144 7.90 10.31 2.77
CA LYS A 144 8.82 11.42 2.49
C LYS A 144 8.86 11.76 1.01
N VAL A 145 9.10 10.79 0.12
CA VAL A 145 9.13 11.04 -1.32
C VAL A 145 7.78 11.56 -1.83
N LEU A 146 6.67 10.95 -1.41
CA LEU A 146 5.32 11.40 -1.78
C LEU A 146 5.05 12.86 -1.36
N THR A 147 5.54 13.25 -0.18
CA THR A 147 5.43 14.63 0.32
C THR A 147 6.27 15.60 -0.53
N ASP A 148 7.49 15.21 -0.89
CA ASP A 148 8.38 16.03 -1.74
C ASP A 148 7.79 16.22 -3.15
N GLU A 149 7.02 15.25 -3.64
CA GLU A 149 6.46 15.22 -5.01
C GLU A 149 4.98 15.66 -5.04
N ALA A 150 4.44 16.25 -3.98
CA ALA A 150 3.00 16.52 -3.83
C ALA A 150 2.38 17.31 -5.00
N GLU A 151 3.04 18.35 -5.49
CA GLU A 151 2.59 19.14 -6.66
C GLU A 151 2.55 18.28 -7.94
N ALA A 152 3.61 17.48 -8.18
CA ALA A 152 3.64 16.59 -9.34
C ALA A 152 2.59 15.48 -9.24
N ILE A 153 2.27 15.02 -8.02
CA ILE A 153 1.19 14.06 -7.77
C ILE A 153 -0.18 14.71 -8.06
N ASP A 154 -0.42 15.95 -7.67
CA ASP A 154 -1.66 16.66 -8.03
C ASP A 154 -1.85 16.74 -9.56
N ILE A 155 -0.77 17.03 -10.30
CA ILE A 155 -0.78 17.02 -11.77
C ILE A 155 -1.05 15.61 -12.30
N TRP A 156 -0.36 14.60 -11.77
CA TRP A 156 -0.55 13.21 -12.17
C TRP A 156 -2.01 12.74 -11.93
N LEU A 157 -2.60 13.08 -10.79
CA LEU A 157 -4.00 12.82 -10.48
C LEU A 157 -4.95 13.51 -11.49
N ALA A 158 -4.65 14.75 -11.88
CA ALA A 158 -5.43 15.48 -12.88
C ALA A 158 -5.32 14.91 -14.30
N THR A 159 -4.22 14.22 -14.63
CA THR A 159 -4.02 13.57 -15.94
C THR A 159 -4.66 12.18 -16.03
N ALA A 160 -5.21 11.67 -14.93
CA ALA A 160 -5.85 10.37 -14.93
C ALA A 160 -7.24 10.50 -15.57
N GLN A 161 -7.35 10.07 -16.84
CA GLN A 161 -8.62 9.86 -17.51
C GLN A 161 -9.50 8.96 -16.61
N PRO A 162 -10.80 9.25 -16.41
CA PRO A 162 -11.71 8.31 -15.77
C PRO A 162 -11.94 7.15 -16.74
N GLU A 163 -11.03 6.19 -16.78
CA GLU A 163 -11.28 4.93 -17.46
C GLU A 163 -12.15 4.04 -16.59
N ILE A 164 -13.41 3.99 -17.03
CA ILE A 164 -14.46 2.98 -16.83
C ILE A 164 -15.46 3.28 -15.71
N ASP A 165 -16.62 3.76 -16.17
CA ASP A 165 -17.95 3.47 -15.64
C ASP A 165 -18.02 2.01 -15.17
N HIS A 166 -17.81 1.78 -13.87
CA HIS A 166 -18.46 0.65 -13.24
C HIS A 166 -19.95 0.99 -13.17
N ALA A 167 -20.62 0.64 -14.27
CA ALA A 167 -22.06 0.52 -14.33
C ALA A 167 -22.53 -0.11 -13.01
N LEU A 168 -23.27 0.69 -12.25
CA LEU A 168 -24.04 0.24 -11.11
C LEU A 168 -24.94 -0.90 -11.58
N ALA A 169 -24.53 -2.12 -11.30
CA ALA A 169 -25.36 -3.31 -11.35
C ALA A 169 -25.03 -4.13 -10.10
N VAL A 170 -25.75 -3.90 -9.01
CA VAL A 170 -26.96 -4.64 -8.57
C VAL A 170 -27.60 -3.85 -7.42
#